data_AF-A0A536H1H1-F1
#
_entry.id   AF-A0A536H1H1-F1
#
_cell.length_a   1.000
_cell.length_b   1.000
_cell.length_c   1.000
_cell.angle_alpha   90.00
_cell.angle_beta   90.00
_cell.angle_gamma   90.00
#
_symmetry.space_group_name_H-M   'P 1'
#
loop_
_entity.id
_entity.type
_entity.pdbx_description
1 polymer ?
#
loop_
_entity_poly.entity_id
_entity_poly.type
_entity_poly.pdbx_seq_one_letter_code
_entity_poly.pdbx_strand_id
1 'polypeptide(L)' 'MTIGTIILDCAPLEEPDAGTIDQIARIQVAVQRGGCDLQLENASRSLVDLIDLCGLAGVLRVEPGRQTE' A
#
# COMPACT_ATOMS: atom_id res chain seq x y z
N MET A 1 6.14 5.13 -17.99
CA MET A 1 4.74 5.29 -18.42
C MET A 1 3.98 4.13 -17.82
N THR A 2 3.11 4.41 -16.86
CA THR A 2 2.34 3.37 -16.19
C THR A 2 1.18 2.94 -17.08
N ILE A 3 1.00 1.64 -17.30
CA ILE A 3 -0.01 1.07 -18.20
C ILE A 3 -1.36 0.82 -17.51
N GLY A 4 -1.40 0.88 -16.18
CA GLY A 4 -2.61 0.73 -15.36
C GLY A 4 -2.31 0.88 -13.87
N THR A 5 -3.37 0.90 -13.06
CA THR A 5 -3.28 0.99 -11.59
C THR A 5 -4.02 -0.19 -10.98
N ILE A 6 -3.40 -0.84 -10.00
CA ILE A 6 -3.99 -1.89 -9.19
C ILE A 6 -4.31 -1.28 -7.82
N ILE A 7 -5.56 -1.44 -7.39
CA ILE A 7 -6.03 -0.98 -6.08
C ILE A 7 -6.04 -2.17 -5.14
N LEU A 8 -5.35 -2.04 -4.00
CA LEU A 8 -5.41 -3.02 -2.92
C LEU A 8 -6.23 -2.42 -1.77
N ASP A 9 -7.45 -2.93 -1.61
CA ASP A 9 -8.31 -2.59 -0.49
C ASP A 9 -7.74 -3.19 0.80
N CYS A 10 -7.37 -2.31 1.74
CA CYS A 10 -6.76 -2.65 3.01
C CYS A 10 -7.77 -2.58 4.17
N ALA A 11 -9.05 -2.33 3.89
CA ALA A 11 -10.12 -2.39 4.88
C ALA A 11 -10.19 -3.72 5.67
N PRO A 12 -9.95 -4.92 5.06
CA PRO A 12 -9.96 -6.18 5.81
C PRO A 12 -8.68 -6.46 6.60
N LEU A 13 -7.67 -5.57 6.56
CA LEU A 13 -6.41 -5.75 7.30
C LEU A 13 -6.54 -5.13 8.70
N GLU A 14 -7.14 -5.89 9.62
CA GLU A 14 -7.39 -5.45 11.00
C GLU A 14 -6.10 -5.32 11.83
N GLU A 15 -5.17 -6.27 11.68
CA GLU A 15 -3.89 -6.31 12.40
C GLU A 15 -2.72 -6.53 11.43
N PRO A 16 -2.33 -5.48 10.69
CA PRO A 16 -1.18 -5.57 9.80
C PRO A 16 0.10 -5.74 10.61
N ASP A 17 0.98 -6.62 10.13
CA ASP A 17 2.28 -6.93 10.71
C ASP A 17 3.40 -6.76 9.66
N ALA A 18 4.65 -6.94 10.06
CA ALA A 18 5.79 -6.80 9.14
C ALA A 18 5.75 -7.79 7.96
N GLY A 19 5.16 -8.98 8.13
CA GLY A 19 4.92 -9.94 7.05
C GLY A 19 3.90 -9.42 6.05
N THR A 20 2.82 -8.80 6.54
CA THR A 20 1.83 -8.11 5.69
C THR A 20 2.50 -7.01 4.86
N ILE A 21 3.37 -6.20 5.47
CA ILE A 21 4.13 -5.15 4.78
C ILE A 21 5.08 -5.72 3.70
N ASP A 22 5.85 -6.77 4.01
CA ASP A 22 6.74 -7.44 3.03
C ASP A 22 5.95 -7.94 1.81
N GLN A 23 4.78 -8.54 2.06
CA GLN A 23 3.94 -9.06 1.00
C GLN A 23 3.40 -7.94 0.11
N ILE A 24 2.94 -6.82 0.69
CA ILE A 24 2.49 -5.64 -0.07
C ILE A 24 3.66 -5.06 -0.89
N ALA A 25 4.84 -4.91 -0.30
CA ALA A 25 6.03 -4.42 -1.00
C ALA A 25 6.43 -5.33 -2.18
N ARG A 26 6.37 -6.66 -1.99
CA ARG A 26 6.60 -7.62 -3.07
C ARG A 26 5.58 -7.49 -4.19
N ILE A 27 4.30 -7.32 -3.86
CA ILE A 27 3.25 -7.09 -4.86
C ILE A 27 3.57 -5.82 -5.64
N GLN A 28 3.89 -4.73 -4.97
CA GLN A 28 4.22 -3.47 -5.66
C GLN A 28 5.39 -3.64 -6.64
N VAL A 29 6.46 -4.33 -6.24
CA VAL A 29 7.59 -4.60 -7.13
C VAL A 29 7.16 -5.43 -8.34
N ALA A 30 6.31 -6.45 -8.15
CA ALA A 30 5.78 -7.25 -9.25
C ALA A 30 4.91 -6.43 -10.22
N VAL A 31 4.08 -5.54 -9.67
CA VAL A 31 3.18 -4.66 -10.41
C VAL A 31 3.98 -3.61 -11.20
N GLN A 32 5.00 -3.00 -10.59
CA GLN A 32 5.92 -2.07 -11.26
C GLN A 32 6.72 -2.73 -12.38
N ARG A 33 7.15 -3.98 -12.21
CA ARG A 33 7.80 -4.77 -13.28
C ARG A 33 6.87 -5.00 -14.47
N GLY A 34 5.57 -5.09 -14.23
CA GLY A 34 4.54 -5.12 -15.27
C GLY A 34 4.21 -3.75 -15.87
N GLY A 35 4.81 -2.67 -15.37
CA GLY A 35 4.51 -1.30 -15.78
C GLY A 35 3.24 -0.73 -15.16
N CYS A 36 2.67 -1.36 -14.13
CA CYS A 36 1.51 -0.86 -13.40
C CYS A 36 1.91 -0.13 -12.10
N ASP A 37 1.00 0.66 -11.52
CA ASP A 37 1.14 1.23 -10.17
C ASP A 37 0.32 0.39 -9.18
N LEU A 38 0.73 0.38 -7.91
CA LEU A 38 -0.07 -0.15 -6.81
C LEU A 38 -0.50 1.00 -5.90
N GLN A 39 -1.80 1.10 -5.64
CA GLN A 39 -2.39 2.04 -4.69
C GLN A 39 -3.05 1.28 -3.54
N LEU A 40 -2.74 1.69 -2.32
CA LEU A 40 -3.37 1.17 -1.11
C LEU A 40 -4.58 2.04 -0.78
N GLU A 41 -5.77 1.44 -0.73
CA GLU A 41 -7.02 2.11 -0.36
C GLU A 41 -7.50 1.62 1.00
N ASN A 42 -8.18 2.48 1.76
CA ASN A 42 -8.69 2.16 3.11
C ASN A 42 -7.61 1.61 4.06
N ALA A 43 -6.36 2.08 3.92
CA ALA A 43 -5.28 1.72 4.81
C ALA A 43 -5.58 2.19 6.24
N SER A 44 -5.62 1.24 7.18
CA SER A 44 -5.79 1.55 8.60
C SER A 44 -4.60 2.37 9.12
N ARG A 45 -4.81 3.18 10.16
CA ARG A 45 -3.75 4.02 10.72
C ARG A 45 -2.54 3.19 11.17
N SER A 46 -2.77 2.01 11.75
CA SER A 46 -1.72 1.06 12.12
C SER A 46 -0.90 0.59 10.92
N LEU A 47 -1.54 0.36 9.76
CA LEU A 47 -0.85 0.02 8.53
C LEU A 47 0.05 1.16 8.06
N VAL A 48 -0.46 2.40 8.08
CA VAL A 48 0.31 3.59 7.68
C VAL A 48 1.50 3.82 8.60
N ASP A 49 1.31 3.71 9.92
CA ASP A 49 2.39 3.81 10.91
C ASP A 49 3.47 2.74 10.68
N LEU A 50 3.07 1.50 10.37
CA LEU A 50 4.04 0.44 10.04
C LEU A 50 4.78 0.69 8.73
N ILE A 51 4.11 1.21 7.71
CA ILE A 51 4.75 1.60 6.44
C ILE A 51 5.79 2.69 6.67
N ASP A 52 5.47 3.69 7.51
CA ASP A 52 6.39 4.77 7.88
C ASP A 52 7.56 4.24 8.72
N LEU A 53 7.28 3.40 9.73
CA LEU A 53 8.28 2.74 10.57
C LEU A 53 9.27 1.90 9.75
N CYS A 54 8.78 1.22 8.71
CA CYS A 54 9.61 0.45 7.78
C CYS A 54 10.35 1.32 6.74
N GLY A 55 10.10 2.63 6.70
CA GLY A 55 10.68 3.54 5.71
C GLY A 55 10.15 3.32 4.29
N LEU A 56 8.98 2.70 4.16
CA LEU A 56 8.38 2.31 2.88
C LEU A 56 7.36 3.33 2.37
N ALA A 57 7.11 4.44 3.08
CA ALA A 57 6.16 5.47 2.66
C ALA A 57 6.48 6.10 1.29
N GLY A 58 7.76 6.17 0.90
CA GLY A 58 8.18 6.65 -0.42
C GLY A 58 8.06 5.60 -1.54
N VAL A 59 7.88 4.33 -1.15
CA VAL A 59 7.78 3.19 -2.06
C VAL A 59 6.29 2.85 -2.23
N LEU A 60 5.61 2.54 -1.13
CA LEU A 60 4.18 2.28 -1.03
C LEU A 60 3.40 3.60 -1.06
N ARG A 61 2.80 3.94 -2.20
CA ARG A 61 1.83 5.04 -2.26
C ARG A 61 0.56 4.65 -1.51
N VAL A 62 0.48 5.14 -0.29
CA VAL A 62 -0.76 5.13 0.48
C VAL A 62 -1.52 6.38 0.09
N GLU A 63 -2.71 6.22 -0.50
CA GLU A 63 -3.67 7.31 -0.52
C GLU A 63 -4.37 7.25 0.84
N PRO A 64 -4.08 8.15 1.80
CA PRO A 64 -4.87 8.21 3.01
C PRO A 64 -6.29 8.49 2.53
N GLY A 65 -7.19 7.52 2.73
CA GLY A 65 -8.57 7.63 2.29
C GLY A 65 -9.06 9.01 2.66
N ARG A 66 -9.42 9.81 1.65
CA ARG A 66 -9.95 11.15 1.84
C ARG A 66 -11.21 10.99 2.68
N GLN A 67 -11.09 11.09 4.00
CA GLN A 67 -12.22 11.37 4.87
C GLN A 67 -12.70 12.75 4.45
N THR A 68 -13.68 12.76 3.54
CA THR A 68 -14.56 13.91 3.37
C THR A 68 -15.16 14.21 4.73
N GLU A 69 -14.80 15.39 5.24
CA GLU A 69 -15.36 16.08 6.41
C GLU A 69 -16.89 16.06 6.42
#